data_AF-A0A9X8G9C4-F1
#
_entry.id   AF-A0A9X8G9C4-F1
#
_cell.length_a   1.000
_cell.length_b   1.000
_cell.length_c   1.000
_cell.angle_alpha   90.00
_cell.angle_beta   90.00
_cell.angle_gamma   90.00
#
_symmetry.space_group_name_H-M   'P 1'
#
loop_
_entity.id
_entity.type
_entity.pdbx_description
1 polymer ?
#
loop_
_entity_poly.entity_id
_entity_poly.type
_entity_poly.pdbx_seq_one_letter_code
_entity_poly.pdbx_strand_id
1 'polypeptide(L)'
;MILVKEVLKGDKRGYAKREVEKVIVHSNLNGVVYEFSQKDSFEEWSNKLGFKLDHTYATGSSLVEVKNRKVLNYEVPHTLKEVFVTDKEEIPTDVTRMVGLVCGDVVFCYVHTEGNETTIYRPKPQSECYEMLPQPVQDLIVEHGIRTIDFI
;
A
#
# COMPACT_ATOMS: atom_id res chain seq x y z
N MET A 1 -2.85 10.64 8.35
CA MET A 1 -3.81 9.59 8.78
C MET A 1 -4.19 8.75 7.58
N ILE A 2 -4.21 7.43 7.77
CA ILE A 2 -4.61 6.43 6.79
C ILE A 2 -5.87 5.74 7.29
N LEU A 3 -6.77 5.43 6.37
CA LEU A 3 -7.95 4.61 6.63
C LEU A 3 -7.75 3.23 6.00
N VAL A 4 -7.66 2.20 6.83
CA VAL A 4 -7.58 0.80 6.39
C VAL A 4 -8.96 0.17 6.49
N LYS A 5 -9.38 -0.57 5.47
CA LYS A 5 -10.67 -1.25 5.39
C LYS A 5 -10.46 -2.73 5.16
N GLU A 6 -10.85 -3.56 6.11
CA GLU A 6 -10.93 -5.02 5.90
C GLU A 6 -12.34 -5.38 5.45
N VAL A 7 -12.47 -5.91 4.23
CA VAL A 7 -13.74 -6.45 3.71
C VAL A 7 -13.84 -7.91 4.13
N LEU A 8 -14.88 -8.28 4.87
CA LEU A 8 -15.06 -9.63 5.38
C LEU A 8 -15.75 -10.52 4.35
N LYS A 9 -15.30 -11.78 4.23
CA LYS A 9 -16.01 -12.79 3.44
C LYS A 9 -17.37 -13.09 4.07
N GLY A 10 -18.42 -12.98 3.28
CA GLY A 10 -19.74 -13.50 3.65
C GLY A 10 -19.80 -15.00 3.43
N ASP A 11 -20.16 -15.77 4.46
CA ASP A 11 -20.46 -17.21 4.31
C ASP A 11 -21.97 -17.47 4.44
N LYS A 12 -22.44 -18.60 3.89
CA LYS A 12 -23.87 -19.03 3.93
C LYS A 12 -24.42 -19.19 5.36
N ARG A 13 -23.54 -19.21 6.38
CA ARG A 13 -23.86 -19.27 7.82
C ARG A 13 -23.60 -17.95 8.57
N GLY A 14 -23.37 -16.85 7.85
CA GLY A 14 -22.96 -15.55 8.41
C GLY A 14 -21.45 -15.39 8.52
N TYR A 15 -21.00 -14.27 9.11
CA TYR A 15 -19.59 -13.85 9.18
C TYR A 15 -18.78 -14.49 10.33
N ALA A 16 -19.10 -15.74 10.68
CA ALA A 16 -18.61 -16.38 11.90
C ALA A 16 -17.09 -16.69 11.89
N LYS A 17 -16.49 -16.82 10.70
CA LYS A 17 -15.05 -16.75 10.52
C LYS A 17 -14.69 -15.33 10.07
N ARG A 18 -13.82 -14.65 10.81
CA ARG A 18 -13.23 -13.36 10.44
C ARG A 18 -12.22 -13.54 9.29
N GLU A 19 -12.64 -14.19 8.21
CA GLU A 19 -11.83 -14.26 7.00
C GLU A 19 -11.97 -12.95 6.23
N VAL A 20 -10.83 -12.31 5.98
CA VAL A 20 -10.74 -11.10 5.18
C VAL A 20 -10.71 -11.50 3.70
N GLU A 21 -11.64 -10.95 2.91
CA GLU A 21 -11.69 -11.09 1.45
C GLU A 21 -10.64 -10.20 0.78
N LYS A 22 -10.51 -8.96 1.28
CA LYS A 22 -9.50 -8.00 0.81
C LYS A 22 -9.30 -6.88 1.83
N VAL A 23 -8.13 -6.24 1.76
CA VAL A 23 -7.78 -5.05 2.53
C VAL A 23 -7.66 -3.87 1.58
N ILE A 24 -8.21 -2.72 1.94
CA ILE A 24 -8.12 -1.47 1.15
C ILE A 24 -7.53 -0.38 2.04
N VAL A 25 -6.51 0.32 1.56
CA VAL A 25 -5.82 1.39 2.30
C VAL A 25 -6.06 2.70 1.57
N HIS A 26 -6.61 3.68 2.27
CA HIS A 26 -6.86 5.03 1.76
C HIS A 26 -5.96 6.04 2.47
N SER A 27 -5.19 6.83 1.72
CA SER A 27 -4.55 8.03 2.25
C SER A 27 -5.51 9.22 2.25
N ASN A 28 -5.63 9.92 3.38
CA ASN A 28 -6.50 11.10 3.49
C ASN A 28 -5.96 12.32 2.73
N LEU A 29 -4.67 12.35 2.36
CA LEU A 29 -4.05 13.50 1.70
C LEU A 29 -4.22 13.46 0.19
N ASN A 30 -3.93 12.30 -0.41
CA ASN A 30 -3.75 12.19 -1.85
C ASN A 30 -4.81 11.29 -2.52
N GLY A 31 -5.78 10.78 -1.75
CA GLY A 31 -6.79 9.84 -2.25
C GLY A 31 -6.20 8.51 -2.74
N VAL A 32 -4.93 8.22 -2.42
CA VAL A 32 -4.24 7.02 -2.87
C VAL A 32 -4.93 5.80 -2.26
N VAL A 33 -5.27 4.84 -3.13
CA VAL A 33 -5.92 3.59 -2.78
C VAL A 33 -4.98 2.43 -3.09
N TYR A 34 -4.55 1.71 -2.07
CA TYR A 34 -3.93 0.40 -2.22
C TYR A 34 -4.96 -0.67 -1.90
N GLU A 35 -4.96 -1.78 -2.64
CA GLU A 35 -5.86 -2.89 -2.38
C GLU A 35 -5.10 -4.21 -2.45
N PHE A 36 -5.30 -5.04 -1.42
CA PHE A 36 -4.65 -6.32 -1.23
C PHE A 36 -5.72 -7.41 -1.19
N SER A 37 -5.58 -8.43 -2.02
CA SER A 37 -6.47 -9.60 -2.02
C SER A 37 -6.14 -10.60 -0.91
N GLN A 38 -4.99 -10.45 -0.27
CA GLN A 38 -4.52 -11.31 0.83
C GLN A 38 -4.05 -10.44 2.00
N LYS A 39 -4.35 -10.87 3.24
CA LYS A 39 -3.97 -10.14 4.46
C LYS A 39 -2.46 -10.14 4.66
N ASP A 40 -1.80 -11.27 4.43
CA ASP A 40 -0.35 -11.42 4.60
C ASP A 40 0.43 -10.44 3.72
N SER A 41 0.01 -10.25 2.47
CA SER A 41 0.61 -9.24 1.57
C SER A 41 0.45 -7.82 2.10
N PHE A 42 -0.72 -7.49 2.68
CA PHE A 42 -0.92 -6.20 3.33
C PHE A 42 -0.02 -6.02 4.56
N GLU A 43 0.12 -7.05 5.40
CA GLU A 43 0.95 -6.99 6.61
C GLU A 43 2.42 -6.81 6.26
N GLU A 44 2.92 -7.56 5.27
CA GLU A 44 4.28 -7.40 4.77
C GLU A 44 4.49 -5.97 4.25
N TRP A 45 3.58 -5.48 3.42
CA TRP A 45 3.60 -4.13 2.88
C TRP A 45 3.54 -3.03 3.96
N SER A 46 2.67 -3.16 4.96
CA SER A 46 2.54 -2.13 5.99
C SER A 46 3.78 -2.09 6.88
N ASN A 47 4.33 -3.25 7.25
CA ASN A 47 5.57 -3.37 8.03
C ASN A 47 6.73 -2.65 7.34
N LYS A 48 6.81 -2.84 6.03
CA LYS A 48 7.74 -2.24 5.10
C LYS A 48 7.61 -0.70 5.02
N LEU A 49 6.40 -0.18 5.15
CA LEU A 49 6.12 1.26 5.27
C LEU A 49 6.13 1.78 6.72
N GLY A 50 6.62 0.99 7.67
CA GLY A 50 6.82 1.42 9.05
C GLY A 50 5.55 1.54 9.89
N PHE A 51 4.42 0.97 9.45
CA PHE A 51 3.20 0.95 10.26
C PHE A 51 2.58 -0.45 10.35
N LYS A 52 1.86 -0.69 11.43
CA LYS A 52 1.17 -1.96 11.67
C LYS A 52 -0.30 -1.70 11.93
N LEU A 53 -1.14 -2.54 11.37
CA LEU A 53 -2.53 -2.62 11.77
C LEU A 53 -2.63 -3.43 13.07
N ASP A 54 -2.30 -2.82 14.19
CA ASP A 54 -2.59 -3.42 15.49
C ASP A 54 -4.03 -3.09 15.88
N HIS A 55 -4.85 -4.13 16.04
CA HIS A 55 -6.25 -4.02 16.46
C HIS A 55 -6.41 -3.39 17.85
N THR A 56 -5.33 -3.22 18.62
CA THR A 56 -5.29 -2.47 19.88
C THR A 56 -4.96 -0.97 19.73
N TYR A 57 -4.36 -0.56 18.60
CA TYR A 57 -3.93 0.82 18.33
C TYR A 57 -4.83 1.60 17.36
N ALA A 58 -5.73 0.92 16.63
CA ALA A 58 -6.70 1.61 15.78
C ALA A 58 -7.64 2.46 16.66
N THR A 59 -7.59 3.78 16.49
CA THR A 59 -8.33 4.76 17.31
C THR A 59 -9.85 4.69 17.12
N GLY A 60 -10.32 3.89 16.17
CA GLY A 60 -11.71 3.50 16.04
C GLY A 60 -11.79 2.31 15.09
N SER A 61 -12.48 1.25 15.51
CA SER A 61 -12.98 0.25 14.59
C SER A 61 -14.48 0.42 14.42
N SER A 62 -14.94 0.64 13.19
CA SER A 62 -16.38 0.67 12.89
C SER A 62 -16.72 -0.44 11.90
N LEU A 63 -17.73 -1.23 12.27
CA LEU A 63 -18.32 -2.21 11.37
C LEU A 63 -19.41 -1.52 10.55
N VAL A 64 -19.23 -1.49 9.23
CA VAL A 64 -20.21 -0.92 8.30
C VAL A 64 -20.70 -2.02 7.37
N GLU A 65 -22.02 -2.11 7.21
CA GLU A 65 -22.63 -2.99 6.22
C GLU A 65 -22.87 -2.23 4.91
N VAL A 66 -22.23 -2.68 3.84
CA VAL A 66 -22.29 -2.07 2.51
C VAL A 66 -22.70 -3.15 1.51
N LYS A 67 -23.90 -3.03 0.90
CA LYS A 67 -24.37 -3.95 -0.15
C LYS A 67 -24.20 -5.44 0.21
N ASN A 68 -24.65 -5.83 1.42
CA ASN A 68 -24.52 -7.19 1.98
C ASN A 68 -23.08 -7.65 2.27
N ARG A 69 -22.12 -6.72 2.37
CA ARG A 69 -20.76 -6.99 2.85
C ARG A 69 -20.52 -6.27 4.17
N LYS A 70 -19.81 -6.93 5.08
CA LYS A 70 -19.30 -6.30 6.31
C LYS A 70 -17.91 -5.77 6.07
N VAL A 71 -17.69 -4.51 6.42
CA VAL A 71 -16.41 -3.81 6.30
C VAL A 71 -15.99 -3.31 7.68
N LEU A 72 -14.78 -3.65 8.11
CA LEU A 72 -14.16 -3.08 9.29
C LEU A 72 -13.25 -1.93 8.86
N ASN A 73 -13.54 -0.74 9.35
CA ASN A 73 -12.71 0.44 9.12
C ASN A 73 -11.77 0.64 10.30
N TYR A 74 -10.51 0.96 10.03
CA TYR A 74 -9.49 1.26 11.02
C TYR A 74 -8.81 2.57 10.66
N GLU A 75 -8.80 3.52 11.60
CA GLU A 75 -7.98 4.71 11.49
C GLU A 75 -6.59 4.43 12.05
N VAL A 76 -5.59 4.59 11.20
CA VAL A 76 -4.18 4.41 11.55
C VAL A 76 -3.54 5.79 11.57
N PRO A 77 -2.92 6.21 12.70
CA PRO A 77 -2.28 7.52 12.85
C PRO A 77 -0.93 7.59 12.12
N HIS A 78 -0.91 7.15 10.86
CA HIS A 78 0.22 7.21 9.94
C HIS A 78 -0.16 8.04 8.72
N THR A 79 0.81 8.58 7.99
CA THR A 79 0.57 9.40 6.80
C THR A 79 1.37 8.85 5.64
N LEU A 80 0.71 8.70 4.48
CA LEU A 80 1.34 8.34 3.22
C LEU A 80 1.32 9.53 2.27
N LYS A 81 2.51 9.92 1.82
CA LYS A 81 2.73 10.95 0.82
C LYS A 81 3.40 10.33 -0.40
N GLU A 82 2.97 10.75 -1.58
CA GLU A 82 3.67 10.41 -2.83
C GLU A 82 4.24 11.69 -3.43
N VAL A 83 5.49 11.64 -3.89
CA VAL A 83 6.19 12.75 -4.53
C VAL A 83 6.77 12.25 -5.84
N PHE A 84 6.50 12.96 -6.93
CA PHE A 84 7.09 12.65 -8.23
C PHE A 84 8.37 13.43 -8.44
N VAL A 85 9.49 12.73 -8.60
CA VAL A 85 10.84 13.32 -8.68
C VAL A 85 11.45 13.18 -10.07
N THR A 86 12.27 14.15 -10.46
CA THR A 86 13.08 14.12 -11.68
C THR A 86 14.55 13.88 -11.36
N ASP A 87 15.01 14.39 -10.22
CA ASP A 87 16.43 14.41 -9.91
C ASP A 87 16.72 13.55 -8.68
N LYS A 88 17.85 12.85 -8.72
CA LYS A 88 18.24 11.97 -7.61
C LYS A 88 18.50 12.76 -6.31
N GLU A 89 18.84 14.04 -6.42
CA GLU A 89 19.06 14.94 -5.28
C GLU A 89 17.77 15.24 -4.48
N GLU A 90 16.59 15.03 -5.08
CA GLU A 90 15.30 15.16 -4.39
C GLU A 90 15.01 13.97 -3.46
N ILE A 91 15.77 12.87 -3.61
CA ILE A 91 15.59 11.61 -2.89
C ILE A 91 16.56 11.61 -1.70
N PRO A 92 16.08 11.45 -0.45
CA PRO A 92 16.93 11.29 0.72
C PRO A 92 17.91 10.11 0.55
N THR A 93 19.08 10.18 1.17
CA THR A 93 20.10 9.13 1.05
C THR A 93 19.72 7.84 1.78
N ASP A 94 18.91 7.95 2.82
CA ASP A 94 18.39 6.86 3.66
C ASP A 94 16.99 6.43 3.22
N VAL A 95 16.90 6.05 1.94
CA VAL A 95 15.69 5.47 1.36
C VAL A 95 15.82 3.97 1.21
N THR A 96 14.68 3.30 1.30
CA THR A 96 14.53 1.91 0.91
C THR A 96 14.01 1.83 -0.52
N ARG A 97 14.70 1.08 -1.39
CA ARG A 97 14.21 0.83 -2.75
C ARG A 97 13.08 -0.18 -2.71
N MET A 98 11.99 0.14 -3.40
CA MET A 98 10.87 -0.76 -3.62
C MET A 98 10.46 -0.73 -5.08
N VAL A 99 9.82 -1.77 -5.56
CA VAL A 99 9.24 -1.83 -6.90
C VAL A 99 7.86 -1.23 -6.88
N GLY A 100 7.58 -0.28 -7.75
CA GLY A 100 6.26 0.30 -7.90
C GLY A 100 5.88 0.51 -9.36
N LEU A 101 4.64 0.95 -9.57
CA LEU A 101 4.12 1.27 -10.89
C LEU A 101 4.14 2.78 -11.10
N VAL A 102 4.73 3.23 -12.22
CA VAL A 102 4.68 4.62 -12.67
C VAL A 102 4.33 4.64 -14.15
N CYS A 103 3.20 5.27 -14.50
CA CYS A 103 2.72 5.39 -15.88
C CYS A 103 2.55 4.05 -16.63
N GLY A 104 2.36 2.94 -15.90
CA GLY A 104 2.20 1.59 -16.46
C GLY A 104 3.47 0.75 -16.43
N ASP A 105 4.62 1.37 -16.20
CA ASP A 105 5.92 0.69 -16.12
C ASP A 105 6.24 0.28 -14.68
N VAL A 106 6.90 -0.85 -14.55
CA VAL A 106 7.39 -1.37 -13.26
C VAL A 106 8.80 -0.84 -13.02
N VAL A 107 8.94 0.05 -12.05
CA VAL A 107 10.16 0.79 -11.76
C VAL A 107 10.54 0.73 -10.30
N PHE A 108 11.79 1.07 -9.99
CA PHE A 108 12.17 1.33 -8.62
C PHE A 108 11.62 2.68 -8.12
N CYS A 109 10.81 2.62 -7.08
CA CYS A 109 10.43 3.74 -6.23
C CYS A 109 11.31 3.74 -4.97
N TYR A 110 11.33 4.87 -4.27
CA TYR A 110 12.13 5.05 -3.07
C TYR A 110 11.22 5.42 -1.92
N VAL A 111 11.40 4.76 -0.78
CA VAL A 111 10.55 4.94 0.40
C VAL A 111 11.40 5.42 1.55
N HIS A 112 11.00 6.55 2.11
CA HIS A 112 11.56 7.09 3.33
C HIS A 112 10.47 7.17 4.38
N THR A 113 10.77 6.74 5.61
CA THR A 113 9.83 6.82 6.73
C THR A 113 10.48 7.54 7.89
N GLU A 114 9.83 8.60 8.34
CA GLU A 114 10.25 9.40 9.49
C GLU A 114 9.08 9.46 10.49
N GLY A 115 9.23 8.77 11.61
CA GLY A 115 8.16 8.63 12.61
C GLY A 115 6.89 8.01 12.01
N ASN A 116 5.79 8.77 12.04
CA ASN A 116 4.49 8.32 11.54
C ASN A 116 4.18 8.84 10.11
N GLU A 117 5.18 9.30 9.38
CA GLU A 117 5.04 9.72 7.98
C GLU A 117 5.96 8.89 7.09
N THR A 118 5.39 8.40 5.99
CA THR A 118 6.13 7.72 4.93
C THR A 118 5.94 8.47 3.62
N THR A 119 7.05 8.85 3.01
CA THR A 119 7.10 9.45 1.68
C THR A 119 7.60 8.43 0.66
N ILE A 120 6.83 8.28 -0.41
CA ILE A 120 7.14 7.44 -1.56
C ILE A 120 7.54 8.35 -2.71
N TYR A 121 8.82 8.33 -3.07
CA TYR A 121 9.37 9.06 -4.20
C TYR A 121 9.25 8.19 -5.45
N ARG A 122 8.42 8.65 -6.38
CA ARG A 122 8.18 8.01 -7.67
C ARG A 122 8.97 8.75 -8.75
N PRO A 123 9.95 8.11 -9.40
CA PRO A 123 10.68 8.76 -10.48
C PRO A 123 9.74 9.01 -11.66
N LYS A 124 9.80 10.20 -12.27
CA LYS A 124 9.06 10.49 -13.50
C LYS A 124 9.71 9.77 -14.70
N PRO A 125 8.94 9.40 -15.72
CA PRO A 125 9.51 8.87 -16.95
C PRO A 125 10.63 9.78 -17.49
N GLN A 126 11.70 9.19 -18.00
CA GLN A 126 12.89 9.86 -18.54
C GLN A 126 13.78 10.57 -17.50
N SER A 127 13.49 10.41 -16.21
CA SER A 127 14.35 10.92 -15.14
C SER A 127 15.61 10.06 -14.97
N GLU A 128 16.68 10.62 -14.39
CA GLU A 128 17.92 9.86 -14.15
C GLU A 128 17.73 8.71 -13.15
N CYS A 129 16.74 8.84 -12.27
CA CYS A 129 16.37 7.83 -11.28
C CYS A 129 15.26 6.88 -11.77
N TYR A 130 14.86 6.97 -13.03
CA TYR A 130 13.85 6.11 -13.64
C TYR A 130 14.46 4.79 -14.09
N GLU A 131 14.51 3.82 -13.18
CA GLU A 131 15.06 2.49 -13.44
C GLU A 131 13.93 1.46 -13.59
N MET A 132 13.70 1.02 -14.83
CA MET A 132 12.77 -0.06 -15.14
C MET A 132 13.36 -1.42 -14.76
N LEU A 133 12.52 -2.30 -14.25
CA LEU A 133 12.91 -3.69 -14.02
C LEU A 133 12.99 -4.47 -15.34
N PRO A 134 13.77 -5.57 -15.42
CA PRO A 134 13.81 -6.43 -16.60
C PRO A 134 12.41 -6.95 -16.97
N GLN A 135 12.09 -7.01 -18.27
CA GLN A 135 10.77 -7.43 -18.78
C GLN A 135 10.22 -8.71 -18.12
N PRO A 136 11.00 -9.79 -17.92
CA PRO A 136 10.49 -11.01 -17.27
C PRO A 136 9.98 -10.77 -15.85
N VAL A 137 10.58 -9.81 -15.13
CA VAL A 137 10.15 -9.44 -13.77
C VAL A 137 8.89 -8.58 -13.85
N GLN A 138 8.79 -7.69 -14.83
CA GLN A 138 7.57 -6.91 -15.05
C GLN A 138 6.38 -7.82 -15.39
N ASP A 139 6.58 -8.78 -16.27
CA ASP A 139 5.56 -9.76 -16.68
C ASP A 139 5.08 -10.57 -15.47
N LEU A 140 6.02 -11.04 -14.64
CA LEU A 140 5.71 -11.78 -13.41
C LEU A 140 4.91 -10.92 -12.42
N ILE A 141 5.30 -9.65 -12.25
CA ILE A 141 4.61 -8.69 -11.37
C ILE A 141 3.19 -8.41 -11.85
N VAL A 142 2.99 -8.24 -13.15
CA VAL A 142 1.67 -8.04 -13.76
C VAL A 142 0.80 -9.30 -13.62
N GLU A 143 1.36 -10.48 -13.91
CA GLU A 143 0.65 -11.77 -13.81
C GLU A 143 0.21 -12.09 -12.38
N HIS A 144 1.04 -11.75 -11.39
CA HIS A 144 0.74 -11.97 -9.97
C HIS A 144 -0.11 -10.84 -9.35
N GLY A 145 -0.43 -9.81 -10.13
CA GLY A 145 -1.26 -8.69 -9.69
C GLY A 145 -0.61 -7.87 -8.57
N ILE A 146 0.72 -7.80 -8.55
CA ILE A 146 1.49 -7.02 -7.57
C ILE A 146 1.08 -5.54 -7.69
N ARG A 147 0.53 -4.99 -6.60
CA ARG A 147 -0.01 -3.63 -6.58
C ARG A 147 0.97 -2.64 -5.95
N THR A 148 1.39 -1.72 -6.80
CA THR A 148 1.97 -0.38 -6.58
C THR A 148 3.19 -0.17 -5.68
N ILE A 149 3.54 -0.99 -4.69
CA ILE A 149 4.86 -0.92 -4.00
C ILE A 149 5.25 -2.26 -3.31
N ASP A 150 6.16 -3.07 -3.86
CA ASP A 150 6.69 -4.31 -3.21
C ASP A 150 8.22 -4.27 -3.05
N PHE A 151 8.80 -4.89 -2.02
CA PHE A 151 10.28 -5.00 -1.92
C PHE A 151 10.77 -6.16 -2.77
N ILE A 152 11.98 -6.03 -3.34
CA ILE A 152 12.78 -7.15 -3.84
C ILE A 152 13.77 -7.57 -2.75
#